data_AF-X1U1D7-F1
#
_entry.id   AF-X1U1D7-F1
#
_cell.length_a   1.000
_cell.length_b   1.000
_cell.length_c   1.000
_cell.angle_alpha   90.00
_cell.angle_beta   90.00
_cell.angle_gamma   90.00
#
_symmetry.space_group_name_H-M   'P 1'
#
loop_
_entity.id
_entity.type
_entity.pdbx_description
1 polymer ?
#
loop_
_entity_poly.entity_id
_entity_poly.type
_entity_poly.pdbx_seq_one_letter_code
_entity_poly.pdbx_strand_id
1 'polypeptide(L)'
;HFSFDKENIEKKIDRYLNILKGKKLIREVKGGILSPTANGILITALKIKVETYLFFKNWMKYSRKGEISELEILLLLAFSADGRALPIPFSQLYKDDDRKEDYNRGCRGNCWNKLLRLVIKQGDEDKKLYQDKIMLKKIKEDSIPLEDYLAFKKTCLLYNWIKGDKDNETIEQENGLYGRVVQILGEGFSWLADNLVEIAKNEGWRKDREEDLNKIKILSRKLIDGVEEDGLNLSQLHILGLRQCYIGKLLKEG
;
A
#
# COMPACT_ATOMS: atom_id res chain seq x y z
N HIS A 1 4.20 -17.87 -35.45
CA HIS A 1 5.26 -18.48 -34.63
C HIS A 1 5.90 -17.35 -33.81
N PHE A 2 5.61 -17.23 -32.51
CA PHE A 2 6.30 -16.26 -31.66
C PHE A 2 7.67 -16.85 -31.28
N SER A 3 8.71 -16.38 -31.96
CA SER A 3 10.10 -16.68 -31.62
C SER A 3 10.52 -15.72 -30.52
N PHE A 4 10.67 -16.22 -29.30
CA PHE A 4 11.36 -15.46 -28.26
C PHE A 4 12.85 -15.51 -28.58
N ASP A 5 13.46 -14.33 -28.73
CA ASP A 5 14.91 -14.20 -28.89
C ASP A 5 15.60 -14.73 -27.63
N LYS A 6 16.09 -15.96 -27.71
CA LYS A 6 16.62 -16.74 -26.58
C LYS A 6 17.85 -16.07 -25.97
N GLU A 7 18.67 -15.41 -26.78
CA GLU A 7 19.87 -14.70 -26.34
C GLU A 7 19.53 -13.50 -25.44
N ASN A 8 18.37 -12.87 -25.67
CA ASN A 8 17.87 -11.77 -24.86
C ASN A 8 17.33 -12.27 -23.50
N ILE A 9 16.77 -13.48 -23.44
CA ILE A 9 16.25 -14.05 -22.18
C ILE A 9 17.40 -14.44 -21.24
N GLU A 10 18.44 -15.11 -21.75
CA GLU A 10 19.59 -15.53 -20.94
C GLU A 10 20.28 -14.32 -20.29
N LYS A 11 20.56 -13.26 -21.08
CA LYS A 11 21.12 -11.99 -20.56
C LYS A 11 20.23 -11.34 -19.50
N LYS A 12 18.90 -11.42 -19.63
CA LYS A 12 17.96 -10.92 -18.62
C LYS A 12 18.01 -11.75 -17.34
N ILE A 13 18.04 -13.08 -17.45
CA ILE A 13 18.14 -13.99 -16.30
C ILE A 13 19.42 -13.69 -15.53
N ASP A 14 20.57 -13.61 -16.19
CA ASP A 14 21.86 -13.33 -15.54
C ASP A 14 21.86 -11.98 -14.84
N ARG A 15 21.26 -10.95 -15.47
CA ARG A 15 21.09 -9.64 -14.85
C ARG A 15 20.27 -9.75 -13.55
N TYR A 16 19.14 -10.47 -13.55
CA TYR A 16 18.34 -10.64 -12.34
C TYR A 16 19.04 -11.47 -11.27
N LEU A 17 19.72 -12.55 -11.64
CA LEU A 17 20.51 -13.35 -10.71
C LEU A 17 21.61 -12.50 -10.03
N ASN A 18 22.28 -11.64 -10.80
CA ASN A 18 23.27 -10.71 -10.26
C ASN A 18 22.66 -9.69 -9.30
N ILE A 19 21.47 -9.16 -9.61
CA ILE A 19 20.72 -8.28 -8.70
C ILE A 19 20.38 -9.01 -7.40
N LEU A 20 19.84 -10.24 -7.49
CA LEU A 20 19.47 -11.04 -6.31
C LEU A 20 20.68 -11.40 -5.45
N LYS A 21 21.83 -11.76 -6.06
CA LYS A 21 23.11 -11.96 -5.36
C LYS A 21 23.55 -10.68 -4.66
N GLY A 22 23.56 -9.55 -5.38
CA GLY A 22 23.95 -8.24 -4.84
C GLY A 22 23.07 -7.76 -3.67
N LYS A 23 21.79 -8.15 -3.66
CA LYS A 23 20.85 -7.89 -2.56
C LYS A 23 20.87 -8.96 -1.46
N LYS A 24 21.75 -9.96 -1.56
CA LYS A 24 21.89 -11.09 -0.61
C LYS A 24 20.59 -11.90 -0.45
N LEU A 25 19.80 -12.02 -1.51
CA LEU A 25 18.56 -12.81 -1.54
C LEU A 25 18.81 -14.24 -2.01
N ILE A 26 19.86 -14.43 -2.81
CA ILE A 26 20.42 -15.73 -3.16
C ILE A 26 21.91 -15.72 -2.88
N ARG A 27 22.49 -16.90 -2.71
CA ARG A 27 23.92 -17.13 -2.57
C ARG A 27 24.36 -18.24 -3.51
N GLU A 28 25.63 -18.20 -3.88
CA GLU A 28 26.28 -19.28 -4.61
C GLU A 28 26.95 -20.21 -3.61
N VAL A 29 26.65 -21.50 -3.70
CA VAL A 29 27.32 -22.55 -2.94
C VAL A 29 28.37 -23.25 -3.80
N LYS A 30 29.13 -24.19 -3.23
CA LYS A 30 30.18 -24.92 -3.97
C LYS A 30 29.61 -25.52 -5.26
N GLY A 31 30.37 -25.37 -6.36
CA GLY A 31 30.00 -25.90 -7.68
C GLY A 31 29.07 -25.01 -8.50
N GLY A 32 28.94 -23.71 -8.18
CA GLY A 32 28.13 -22.76 -8.97
C GLY A 32 26.62 -22.86 -8.73
N ILE A 33 26.19 -23.70 -7.79
CA ILE A 33 24.77 -23.91 -7.48
C ILE A 33 24.24 -22.68 -6.72
N LEU A 34 23.10 -22.16 -7.17
CA LEU A 34 22.42 -21.06 -6.49
C LEU A 34 21.44 -21.58 -5.44
N SER A 35 21.45 -20.97 -4.27
CA SER A 35 20.56 -21.31 -3.16
C SER A 35 19.95 -20.04 -2.58
N PRO A 36 18.64 -20.03 -2.23
CA PRO A 36 18.03 -18.87 -1.60
C PRO A 36 18.59 -18.66 -0.19
N THR A 37 18.68 -17.39 0.23
CA THR A 37 18.96 -17.05 1.63
C THR A 37 17.67 -17.08 2.45
N ALA A 38 17.74 -16.93 3.77
CA ALA A 38 16.55 -16.83 4.61
C ALA A 38 15.60 -15.71 4.15
N ASN A 39 16.15 -14.55 3.74
CA ASN A 39 15.36 -13.46 3.19
C ASN A 39 14.76 -13.82 1.82
N GLY A 40 15.50 -14.54 0.97
CA GLY A 40 14.97 -15.06 -0.29
C GLY A 40 13.78 -15.99 -0.07
N ILE A 41 13.89 -16.93 0.87
CA ILE A 41 12.82 -17.86 1.26
C ILE A 41 11.61 -17.08 1.81
N LEU A 42 11.84 -16.10 2.68
CA LEU A 42 10.79 -15.26 3.25
C LEU A 42 9.98 -14.55 2.15
N ILE A 43 10.65 -13.87 1.22
CA ILE A 43 9.98 -13.17 0.10
C ILE A 43 9.09 -14.13 -0.69
N THR A 44 9.60 -15.32 -1.01
CA THR A 44 8.83 -16.34 -1.72
C THR A 44 7.64 -16.84 -0.91
N ALA A 45 7.81 -17.07 0.40
CA ALA A 45 6.74 -17.53 1.29
C ALA A 45 5.62 -16.48 1.44
N LEU A 46 6.00 -15.20 1.52
CA LEU A 46 5.08 -14.06 1.59
C LEU A 46 4.39 -13.77 0.24
N LYS A 47 4.87 -14.36 -0.86
CA LYS A 47 4.35 -14.16 -2.24
C LYS A 47 4.33 -12.69 -2.68
N ILE A 48 5.33 -11.92 -2.26
CA ILE A 48 5.51 -10.52 -2.64
C ILE A 48 6.64 -10.36 -3.66
N LYS A 49 6.64 -9.24 -4.37
CA LYS A 49 7.74 -8.84 -5.24
C LYS A 49 8.98 -8.48 -4.42
N VAL A 50 10.16 -8.74 -5.00
CA VAL A 50 11.46 -8.37 -4.40
C VAL A 50 11.54 -6.86 -4.19
N GLU A 51 11.00 -6.07 -5.11
CA GLU A 51 10.92 -4.62 -5.05
C GLU A 51 10.12 -4.14 -3.83
N THR A 52 9.01 -4.80 -3.51
CA THR A 52 8.20 -4.51 -2.31
C THR A 52 8.99 -4.75 -1.04
N TYR A 53 9.64 -5.92 -0.92
CA TYR A 53 10.49 -6.24 0.23
C TYR A 53 11.61 -5.20 0.42
N LEU A 54 12.33 -4.86 -0.65
CA LEU A 54 13.41 -3.89 -0.60
C LEU A 54 12.91 -2.48 -0.26
N PHE A 55 11.72 -2.11 -0.75
CA PHE A 55 11.10 -0.83 -0.46
C PHE A 55 10.72 -0.71 1.03
N PHE A 56 10.05 -1.72 1.58
CA PHE A 56 9.72 -1.77 3.01
C PHE A 56 10.97 -1.75 3.89
N LYS A 57 11.97 -2.58 3.57
CA LYS A 57 13.25 -2.59 4.29
C LYS A 57 13.96 -1.24 4.25
N ASN A 58 13.88 -0.51 3.13
CA ASN A 58 14.45 0.83 3.05
C ASN A 58 13.70 1.82 3.95
N TRP A 59 12.36 1.76 3.98
CA TRP A 59 11.55 2.58 4.90
C TRP A 59 11.88 2.32 6.37
N MET A 60 12.03 1.05 6.75
CA MET A 60 12.35 0.67 8.13
C MET A 60 13.65 1.30 8.65
N LYS A 61 14.62 1.59 7.77
CA LYS A 61 15.91 2.22 8.14
C LYS A 61 15.78 3.66 8.63
N TYR A 62 14.74 4.37 8.21
CA TYR A 62 14.56 5.79 8.54
C TYR A 62 13.23 6.09 9.25
N SER A 63 12.33 5.11 9.35
CA SER A 63 11.11 5.24 10.15
C SER A 63 11.46 5.49 11.63
N ARG A 64 10.79 6.46 12.26
CA ARG A 64 11.00 6.80 13.67
C ARG A 64 10.16 5.88 14.56
N LYS A 65 10.76 5.40 15.66
CA LYS A 65 10.12 4.51 16.64
C LYS A 65 8.96 5.21 17.33
N GLY A 66 7.80 4.55 17.44
CA GLY A 66 6.58 5.07 18.07
C GLY A 66 5.80 6.09 17.25
N GLU A 67 6.44 6.69 16.24
CA GLU A 67 5.88 7.82 15.49
C GLU A 67 5.18 7.42 14.18
N ILE A 68 5.11 6.13 13.82
CA ILE A 68 4.47 5.74 12.56
C ILE A 68 2.95 6.01 12.62
N SER A 69 2.42 6.62 11.57
CA SER A 69 0.98 6.92 11.45
C SER A 69 0.30 5.95 10.48
N GLU A 70 -1.02 5.76 10.62
CA GLU A 70 -1.79 4.93 9.68
C GLU A 70 -1.69 5.45 8.25
N LEU A 71 -1.69 6.78 8.09
CA LEU A 71 -1.52 7.44 6.80
C LEU A 71 -0.14 7.10 6.18
N GLU A 72 0.92 7.08 7.00
CA GLU A 72 2.26 6.75 6.56
C GLU A 72 2.34 5.31 6.08
N ILE A 73 1.75 4.39 6.84
CA ILE A 73 1.70 2.96 6.47
C ILE A 73 0.90 2.79 5.18
N LEU A 74 -0.30 3.39 5.05
CA LEU A 74 -1.11 3.28 3.83
C LEU A 74 -0.35 3.80 2.59
N LEU A 75 0.34 4.95 2.73
CA LEU A 75 1.14 5.50 1.64
C LEU A 75 2.30 4.57 1.28
N LEU A 76 2.99 4.02 2.28
CA LEU A 76 4.06 3.03 2.08
C LEU A 76 3.55 1.82 1.30
N LEU A 77 2.43 1.22 1.73
CA LEU A 77 1.84 0.06 1.07
C LEU A 77 1.45 0.40 -0.37
N ALA A 78 0.80 1.55 -0.60
CA ALA A 78 0.35 1.97 -1.93
C ALA A 78 1.49 2.21 -2.92
N PHE A 79 2.64 2.69 -2.44
CA PHE A 79 3.82 2.94 -3.27
C PHE A 79 4.68 1.71 -3.52
N SER A 80 4.45 0.59 -2.82
CA SER A 80 5.13 -0.68 -3.08
C SER A 80 4.78 -1.27 -4.45
N ALA A 81 5.61 -2.18 -4.97
CA ALA A 81 5.39 -2.76 -6.29
C ALA A 81 4.14 -3.66 -6.36
N ASP A 82 3.76 -4.27 -5.23
CA ASP A 82 2.53 -5.04 -5.10
C ASP A 82 1.31 -4.13 -4.86
N GLY A 83 1.45 -3.09 -4.03
CA GLY A 83 0.39 -2.10 -3.84
C GLY A 83 0.04 -1.32 -5.11
N ARG A 84 1.03 -1.03 -5.96
CA ARG A 84 0.80 -0.47 -7.32
C ARG A 84 0.05 -1.45 -8.21
N ALA A 85 0.38 -2.74 -8.13
CA ALA A 85 -0.20 -3.78 -8.97
C ALA A 85 -1.66 -4.12 -8.62
N LEU A 86 -2.10 -3.84 -7.39
CA LEU A 86 -3.52 -3.98 -7.03
C LEU A 86 -4.36 -3.05 -7.91
N PRO A 87 -5.31 -3.57 -8.70
CA PRO A 87 -6.07 -2.73 -9.63
C PRO A 87 -7.05 -1.83 -8.88
N ILE A 88 -7.42 -0.71 -9.51
CA ILE A 88 -8.66 0.01 -9.18
C ILE A 88 -9.61 -0.25 -10.36
N PRO A 89 -10.46 -1.30 -10.28
CA PRO A 89 -11.39 -1.63 -11.36
C PRO A 89 -12.28 -0.44 -11.68
N PHE A 90 -12.68 -0.32 -12.95
CA PHE A 90 -13.66 0.69 -13.41
C PHE A 90 -13.28 2.15 -13.12
N SER A 91 -11.99 2.45 -12.96
CA SER A 91 -11.58 3.85 -12.91
C SER A 91 -11.91 4.52 -14.24
N GLN A 92 -12.59 5.67 -14.19
CA GLN A 92 -12.85 6.54 -15.35
C GLN A 92 -11.57 6.89 -16.15
N LEU A 93 -10.39 6.71 -15.55
CA LEU A 93 -9.07 6.81 -16.20
C LEU A 93 -8.88 5.84 -17.37
N TYR A 94 -9.60 4.71 -17.39
CA TYR A 94 -9.50 3.68 -18.42
C TYR A 94 -10.47 3.88 -19.61
N LYS A 95 -11.37 4.88 -19.56
CA LYS A 95 -12.27 5.16 -20.69
C LYS A 95 -11.51 5.92 -21.78
N ASP A 96 -11.43 5.34 -22.97
CA ASP A 96 -10.83 5.93 -24.16
C ASP A 96 -11.86 6.83 -24.84
N ASP A 97 -12.08 8.01 -24.28
CA ASP A 97 -13.02 9.00 -24.79
C ASP A 97 -12.30 10.34 -24.97
N ASP A 98 -12.62 11.08 -26.02
CA ASP A 98 -11.91 12.30 -26.49
C ASP A 98 -11.90 13.44 -25.44
N ARG A 99 -12.62 13.28 -24.33
CA ARG A 99 -12.68 14.19 -23.17
C ARG A 99 -11.69 13.84 -22.04
N LYS A 100 -10.72 12.98 -22.32
CA LYS A 100 -9.74 12.43 -21.35
C LYS A 100 -8.88 13.49 -20.66
N GLU A 101 -8.59 14.61 -21.32
CA GLU A 101 -7.63 15.60 -20.79
C GLU A 101 -8.26 16.52 -19.72
N ASP A 102 -9.51 16.95 -19.91
CA ASP A 102 -10.15 17.93 -19.01
C ASP A 102 -10.64 17.30 -17.69
N TYR A 103 -11.20 16.09 -17.73
CA TYR A 103 -11.68 15.40 -16.51
C TYR A 103 -10.54 14.89 -15.62
N ASN A 104 -9.42 14.47 -16.23
CA ASN A 104 -8.29 13.92 -15.49
C ASN A 104 -7.47 14.99 -14.76
N ARG A 105 -7.37 16.21 -15.30
CA ARG A 105 -6.59 17.28 -14.67
C ARG A 105 -7.21 17.73 -13.34
N GLY A 106 -8.55 17.84 -13.28
CA GLY A 106 -9.29 18.20 -12.07
C GLY A 106 -9.29 17.11 -10.97
N CYS A 107 -9.39 15.83 -11.36
CA CYS A 107 -9.39 14.72 -10.40
C CYS A 107 -7.98 14.38 -9.88
N ARG A 108 -6.93 14.53 -10.70
CA ARG A 108 -5.55 14.16 -10.33
C ARG A 108 -4.96 15.04 -9.23
N GLY A 109 -5.19 16.34 -9.28
CA GLY A 109 -4.75 17.27 -8.24
C GLY A 109 -5.45 17.05 -6.90
N ASN A 110 -6.70 16.56 -6.90
CA ASN A 110 -7.52 16.49 -5.68
C ASN A 110 -7.00 15.47 -4.66
N CYS A 111 -6.64 14.25 -5.07
CA CYS A 111 -6.12 13.24 -4.13
C CYS A 111 -4.76 13.64 -3.53
N TRP A 112 -3.86 14.18 -4.34
CA TRP A 112 -2.57 14.67 -3.84
C TRP A 112 -2.75 15.84 -2.87
N ASN A 113 -3.58 16.83 -3.21
CA ASN A 113 -3.89 17.94 -2.33
C ASN A 113 -4.54 17.49 -1.02
N LYS A 114 -5.43 16.48 -1.06
CA LYS A 114 -6.03 15.89 0.13
C LYS A 114 -4.98 15.23 1.02
N LEU A 115 -4.08 14.41 0.46
CA LEU A 115 -2.98 13.81 1.23
C LEU A 115 -2.05 14.85 1.80
N LEU A 116 -1.66 15.87 1.02
CA LEU A 116 -0.81 16.95 1.48
C LEU A 116 -1.42 17.67 2.70
N ARG A 117 -2.72 17.99 2.64
CA ARG A 117 -3.44 18.58 3.78
C ARG A 117 -3.46 17.67 5.00
N LEU A 118 -3.63 16.35 4.80
CA LEU A 118 -3.61 15.39 5.91
C LEU A 118 -2.22 15.30 6.56
N VAL A 119 -1.14 15.27 5.76
CA VAL A 119 0.23 15.26 6.26
C VAL A 119 0.53 16.53 7.06
N ILE A 120 0.18 17.70 6.53
CA ILE A 120 0.34 18.99 7.22
C ILE A 120 -0.45 19.01 8.53
N LYS A 121 -1.70 18.52 8.52
CA LYS A 121 -2.55 18.45 9.72
C LYS A 121 -1.96 17.53 10.79
N GLN A 122 -1.24 16.48 10.40
CA GLN A 122 -0.58 15.55 11.32
C GLN A 122 0.78 16.06 11.81
N GLY A 123 1.34 17.13 11.23
CA GLY A 123 2.68 17.61 11.56
C GLY A 123 3.79 16.66 11.10
N ASP A 124 3.50 15.84 10.10
CA ASP A 124 4.33 14.71 9.64
C ASP A 124 5.24 15.10 8.45
N GLU A 125 5.28 16.38 8.05
CA GLU A 125 5.93 16.84 6.80
C GLU A 125 7.41 16.46 6.71
N ASP A 126 8.12 16.43 7.83
CA ASP A 126 9.55 16.17 7.90
C ASP A 126 9.92 14.70 7.69
N LYS A 127 8.95 13.78 7.73
CA LYS A 127 9.19 12.36 7.50
C LYS A 127 9.60 12.09 6.06
N LYS A 128 10.69 11.33 5.92
CA LYS A 128 11.34 11.07 4.62
C LYS A 128 10.41 10.46 3.57
N LEU A 129 9.47 9.59 3.95
CA LEU A 129 8.51 9.03 2.99
C LEU A 129 7.67 10.12 2.32
N TYR A 130 7.15 11.07 3.10
CA TYR A 130 6.36 12.19 2.57
C TYR A 130 7.21 13.18 1.79
N GLN A 131 8.44 13.44 2.24
CA GLN A 131 9.39 14.24 1.47
C GLN A 131 9.64 13.64 0.09
N ASP A 132 9.97 12.35 0.04
CA ASP A 132 10.29 11.62 -1.20
C ASP A 132 9.08 11.49 -2.14
N LYS A 133 7.88 11.27 -1.59
CA LYS A 133 6.69 10.95 -2.39
C LYS A 133 5.77 12.12 -2.67
N ILE A 134 5.66 13.08 -1.75
CA ILE A 134 4.68 14.18 -1.82
C ILE A 134 5.38 15.52 -2.03
N MET A 135 6.33 15.90 -1.18
CA MET A 135 6.88 17.26 -1.15
C MET A 135 7.82 17.56 -2.32
N LEU A 136 8.71 16.62 -2.69
CA LEU A 136 9.60 16.80 -3.84
C LEU A 136 8.85 16.87 -5.19
N LYS A 137 7.59 16.43 -5.23
CA LYS A 137 6.73 16.52 -6.43
C LYS A 137 5.98 17.84 -6.56
N LYS A 138 5.99 18.68 -5.52
CA LYS A 138 5.40 20.04 -5.52
C LYS A 138 5.99 20.95 -6.60
N ILE A 139 7.14 20.58 -7.17
CA ILE A 139 7.87 21.36 -8.18
C ILE A 139 7.32 21.14 -9.61
N LYS A 140 6.47 20.13 -9.85
CA LYS A 140 5.90 19.81 -11.18
C LYS A 140 4.47 19.28 -11.09
N GLU A 141 3.53 20.11 -10.65
CA GLU A 141 2.10 19.74 -10.55
C GLU A 141 1.53 19.22 -11.89
N ASP A 142 2.09 19.66 -13.02
CA ASP A 142 1.66 19.25 -14.37
C ASP A 142 2.10 17.83 -14.82
N SER A 143 2.89 17.08 -14.04
CA SER A 143 3.43 15.78 -14.52
C SER A 143 3.48 14.64 -13.49
N ILE A 144 2.52 14.54 -12.57
CA ILE A 144 2.44 13.35 -11.68
C ILE A 144 2.20 12.10 -12.54
N PRO A 145 3.10 11.09 -12.53
CA PRO A 145 2.91 9.86 -13.27
C PRO A 145 1.61 9.15 -12.86
N LEU A 146 0.93 8.51 -13.82
CA LEU A 146 -0.35 7.84 -13.56
C LEU A 146 -0.27 6.84 -12.39
N GLU A 147 0.81 6.07 -12.30
CA GLU A 147 1.00 5.11 -11.20
C GLU A 147 1.08 5.79 -9.83
N ASP A 148 1.72 6.95 -9.75
CA ASP A 148 1.85 7.71 -8.51
C ASP A 148 0.50 8.30 -8.10
N TYR A 149 -0.25 8.83 -9.08
CA TYR A 149 -1.62 9.26 -8.84
C TYR A 149 -2.52 8.12 -8.33
N LEU A 150 -2.43 6.93 -8.93
CA LEU A 150 -3.18 5.76 -8.48
C LEU A 150 -2.79 5.36 -7.06
N ALA A 151 -1.51 5.42 -6.69
CA ALA A 151 -1.06 5.18 -5.33
C ALA A 151 -1.64 6.21 -4.35
N PHE A 152 -1.65 7.50 -4.71
CA PHE A 152 -2.31 8.54 -3.90
C PHE A 152 -3.81 8.30 -3.77
N LYS A 153 -4.50 7.94 -4.86
CA LYS A 153 -5.93 7.63 -4.84
C LYS A 153 -6.24 6.46 -3.91
N LYS A 154 -5.49 5.35 -4.00
CA LYS A 154 -5.63 4.20 -3.08
C LYS A 154 -5.46 4.61 -1.63
N THR A 155 -4.42 5.42 -1.35
CA THR A 155 -4.16 5.93 0.01
C THR A 155 -5.35 6.74 0.53
N CYS A 156 -5.89 7.67 -0.27
CA CYS A 156 -7.07 8.45 0.09
C CYS A 156 -8.33 7.61 0.31
N LEU A 157 -8.58 6.61 -0.55
CA LEU A 157 -9.73 5.72 -0.44
C LEU A 157 -9.65 4.92 0.85
N LEU A 158 -8.53 4.25 1.07
CA LEU A 158 -8.31 3.41 2.24
C LEU A 158 -8.24 4.22 3.53
N TYR A 159 -7.74 5.46 3.49
CA TYR A 159 -7.76 6.32 4.67
C TYR A 159 -9.18 6.71 5.08
N ASN A 160 -10.08 7.02 4.13
CA ASN A 160 -11.49 7.26 4.49
C ASN A 160 -12.19 5.95 4.89
N TRP A 161 -11.84 4.85 4.22
CA TRP A 161 -12.37 3.53 4.54
C TRP A 161 -12.16 3.18 6.01
N ILE A 162 -10.92 3.22 6.50
CA ILE A 162 -10.59 2.86 7.89
C ILE A 162 -11.08 3.85 8.95
N LYS A 163 -11.60 5.01 8.53
CA LYS A 163 -12.23 6.00 9.42
C LYS A 163 -13.68 5.65 9.72
N GLY A 164 -14.31 4.78 8.93
CA GLY A 164 -15.67 4.28 9.20
C GLY A 164 -16.75 5.37 9.30
N ASP A 165 -16.46 6.60 8.89
CA ASP A 165 -17.37 7.75 8.98
C ASP A 165 -18.36 7.80 7.80
N LYS A 166 -18.02 7.11 6.71
CA LYS A 166 -18.83 6.97 5.50
C LYS A 166 -19.03 5.50 5.16
N ASP A 167 -20.15 5.19 4.54
CA ASP A 167 -20.35 3.86 3.96
C ASP A 167 -19.55 3.66 2.67
N ASN A 168 -19.39 2.41 2.29
CA ASN A 168 -18.65 2.02 1.09
C ASN A 168 -19.20 2.71 -0.18
N GLU A 169 -20.53 2.77 -0.32
CA GLU A 169 -21.21 3.33 -1.49
C GLU A 169 -20.91 4.82 -1.65
N THR A 170 -20.90 5.58 -0.55
CA THR A 170 -20.56 7.00 -0.53
C THR A 170 -19.09 7.22 -0.90
N ILE A 171 -18.17 6.45 -0.30
CA ILE A 171 -16.73 6.55 -0.62
C ILE A 171 -16.50 6.24 -2.10
N GLU A 172 -17.15 5.22 -2.63
CA GLU A 172 -17.05 4.83 -4.04
C GLU A 172 -17.62 5.88 -4.98
N GLN A 173 -18.84 6.37 -4.73
CA GLN A 173 -19.52 7.39 -5.54
C GLN A 173 -18.73 8.70 -5.59
N GLU A 174 -18.23 9.20 -4.45
CA GLU A 174 -17.38 10.39 -4.38
C GLU A 174 -16.09 10.27 -5.22
N ASN A 175 -15.67 9.05 -5.51
CA ASN A 175 -14.45 8.74 -6.26
C ASN A 175 -14.71 8.18 -7.67
N GLY A 176 -15.98 8.18 -8.12
CA GLY A 176 -16.41 7.65 -9.40
C GLY A 176 -16.14 6.15 -9.56
N LEU A 177 -16.20 5.40 -8.45
CA LEU A 177 -16.01 3.96 -8.37
C LEU A 177 -17.36 3.29 -8.08
N TYR A 178 -17.45 2.00 -8.40
CA TYR A 178 -18.62 1.16 -8.13
C TYR A 178 -18.17 -0.28 -7.94
N GLY A 179 -18.94 -1.05 -7.18
CA GLY A 179 -18.82 -2.50 -7.15
C GLY A 179 -17.86 -3.04 -6.10
N ARG A 180 -17.85 -2.43 -4.89
CA ARG A 180 -17.06 -2.93 -3.75
C ARG A 180 -15.54 -2.87 -3.98
N VAL A 181 -15.10 -1.93 -4.79
CA VAL A 181 -13.69 -1.66 -5.08
C VAL A 181 -12.91 -1.33 -3.82
N VAL A 182 -13.48 -0.55 -2.89
CA VAL A 182 -12.77 -0.17 -1.66
C VAL A 182 -12.59 -1.37 -0.75
N GLN A 183 -13.59 -2.26 -0.66
CA GLN A 183 -13.49 -3.51 0.09
C GLN A 183 -12.39 -4.43 -0.48
N ILE A 184 -12.38 -4.65 -1.80
CA ILE A 184 -11.35 -5.47 -2.47
C ILE A 184 -9.95 -4.88 -2.26
N LEU A 185 -9.82 -3.55 -2.33
CA LEU A 185 -8.58 -2.87 -2.01
C LEU A 185 -8.20 -3.06 -0.53
N GLY A 186 -9.17 -2.99 0.38
CA GLY A 186 -8.99 -3.24 1.82
C GLY A 186 -8.38 -4.62 2.09
N GLU A 187 -8.95 -5.67 1.51
CA GLU A 187 -8.44 -7.04 1.60
C GLU A 187 -7.00 -7.15 1.06
N GLY A 188 -6.74 -6.61 -0.13
CA GLY A 188 -5.40 -6.61 -0.72
C GLY A 188 -4.36 -5.85 0.10
N PHE A 189 -4.74 -4.72 0.70
CA PHE A 189 -3.84 -3.91 1.54
C PHE A 189 -3.68 -4.49 2.95
N SER A 190 -4.69 -5.17 3.49
CA SER A 190 -4.56 -5.94 4.73
C SER A 190 -3.49 -7.02 4.58
N TRP A 191 -3.55 -7.79 3.47
CA TRP A 191 -2.50 -8.76 3.15
C TRP A 191 -1.11 -8.10 3.05
N LEU A 192 -0.99 -6.92 2.44
CA LEU A 192 0.28 -6.19 2.39
C LEU A 192 0.75 -5.71 3.77
N ALA A 193 -0.16 -5.28 4.64
CA ALA A 193 0.14 -4.88 6.01
C ALA A 193 0.64 -6.07 6.85
N ASP A 194 0.03 -7.25 6.71
CA ASP A 194 0.49 -8.47 7.38
C ASP A 194 1.90 -8.86 6.91
N ASN A 195 2.17 -8.78 5.61
CA ASN A 195 3.52 -8.99 5.07
C ASN A 195 4.54 -7.98 5.63
N LEU A 196 4.15 -6.72 5.79
CA LEU A 196 5.00 -5.70 6.40
C LEU A 196 5.37 -6.06 7.86
N VAL A 197 4.43 -6.61 8.64
CA VAL A 197 4.68 -7.09 10.01
C VAL A 197 5.71 -8.22 10.00
N GLU A 198 5.55 -9.21 9.13
CA GLU A 198 6.48 -10.35 9.06
C GLU A 198 7.89 -9.93 8.62
N ILE A 199 7.99 -8.99 7.68
CA ILE A 199 9.28 -8.41 7.27
C ILE A 199 9.89 -7.63 8.44
N ALA A 200 9.11 -6.81 9.15
CA ALA A 200 9.59 -6.00 10.26
C ALA A 200 10.15 -6.89 11.39
N LYS A 201 9.44 -7.96 11.75
CA LYS A 201 9.91 -8.96 12.72
C LYS A 201 11.23 -9.60 12.28
N ASN A 202 11.35 -9.97 11.00
CA ASN A 202 12.57 -10.55 10.43
C ASN A 202 13.74 -9.55 10.43
N GLU A 203 13.47 -8.26 10.24
CA GLU A 203 14.47 -7.18 10.33
C GLU A 203 14.75 -6.74 11.80
N GLY A 204 14.18 -7.44 12.78
CA GLY A 204 14.52 -7.25 14.19
C GLY A 204 13.66 -6.23 14.94
N TRP A 205 12.53 -5.80 14.38
CA TRP A 205 11.50 -5.10 15.15
C TRP A 205 10.86 -6.12 16.09
N ARG A 206 11.53 -6.41 17.20
CA ARG A 206 11.03 -7.29 18.27
C ARG A 206 10.39 -6.41 19.34
N LYS A 207 10.67 -6.67 20.61
CA LYS A 207 10.12 -5.93 21.77
C LYS A 207 10.35 -4.42 21.65
N ASP A 208 11.45 -3.99 21.04
CA ASP A 208 11.78 -2.56 20.95
C ASP A 208 10.85 -1.75 20.06
N ARG A 209 10.04 -2.37 19.18
CA ARG A 209 9.07 -1.67 18.32
C ARG A 209 7.71 -2.38 18.32
N GLU A 210 7.35 -2.96 19.46
CA GLU A 210 6.12 -3.74 19.59
C GLU A 210 4.86 -2.90 19.35
N GLU A 211 4.83 -1.64 19.80
CA GLU A 211 3.74 -0.70 19.55
C GLU A 211 3.55 -0.42 18.05
N ASP A 212 4.66 -0.23 17.33
CA ASP A 212 4.65 -0.01 15.88
C ASP A 212 4.14 -1.26 15.13
N LEU A 213 4.58 -2.45 15.54
CA LEU A 213 4.05 -3.71 14.99
C LEU A 213 2.55 -3.85 15.27
N ASN A 214 2.10 -3.51 16.47
CA ASN A 214 0.69 -3.59 16.83
C ASN A 214 -0.15 -2.58 16.05
N LYS A 215 0.34 -1.35 15.81
CA LYS A 215 -0.30 -0.39 14.90
C LYS A 215 -0.51 -0.99 13.51
N ILE A 216 0.50 -1.63 12.93
CA ILE A 216 0.38 -2.23 11.59
C ILE A 216 -0.65 -3.38 11.59
N LYS A 217 -0.67 -4.23 12.63
CA LYS A 217 -1.67 -5.30 12.78
C LYS A 217 -3.09 -4.77 12.99
N ILE A 218 -3.27 -3.72 13.77
CA ILE A 218 -4.55 -3.04 13.96
C ILE A 218 -5.02 -2.50 12.61
N LEU A 219 -4.15 -1.79 11.89
CA LEU A 219 -4.45 -1.27 10.55
C LEU A 219 -4.85 -2.37 9.58
N SER A 220 -4.16 -3.52 9.59
CA SER A 220 -4.53 -4.69 8.78
C SER A 220 -5.99 -5.12 9.01
N ARG A 221 -6.42 -5.21 10.28
CA ARG A 221 -7.80 -5.55 10.62
C ARG A 221 -8.79 -4.46 10.21
N LYS A 222 -8.45 -3.20 10.45
CA LYS A 222 -9.26 -2.04 10.01
C LYS A 222 -9.44 -2.00 8.49
N LEU A 223 -8.45 -2.48 7.73
CA LEU A 223 -8.53 -2.55 6.27
C LEU A 223 -9.51 -3.62 5.79
N ILE A 224 -9.64 -4.75 6.49
CA ILE A 224 -10.63 -5.78 6.18
C ILE A 224 -12.05 -5.26 6.49
N ASP A 225 -12.25 -4.77 7.70
CA ASP A 225 -13.59 -4.46 8.21
C ASP A 225 -14.08 -3.05 7.86
N GLY A 226 -13.15 -2.16 7.51
CA GLY A 226 -13.39 -0.73 7.31
C GLY A 226 -13.71 0.07 8.58
N VAL A 227 -13.69 -0.53 9.77
CA VAL A 227 -14.07 0.22 10.98
C VAL A 227 -12.86 0.91 11.61
N GLU A 228 -13.12 1.90 12.46
CA GLU A 228 -12.11 2.37 13.42
C GLU A 228 -11.78 1.27 14.43
N GLU A 229 -10.69 1.44 15.19
CA GLU A 229 -10.20 0.41 16.11
C GLU A 229 -11.27 -0.05 17.12
N ASP A 230 -12.04 0.89 17.67
CA ASP A 230 -13.11 0.62 18.62
C ASP A 230 -14.24 -0.24 18.03
N GLY A 231 -14.40 -0.21 16.70
CA GLY A 231 -15.41 -0.99 15.99
C GLY A 231 -15.00 -2.44 15.69
N LEU A 232 -13.72 -2.79 15.85
CA LEU A 232 -13.21 -4.12 15.46
C LEU A 232 -13.82 -5.27 16.28
N ASN A 233 -14.17 -5.01 17.54
CA ASN A 233 -14.83 -6.03 18.34
C ASN A 233 -16.27 -6.27 17.85
N LEU A 234 -16.95 -5.21 17.39
CA LEU A 234 -18.32 -5.28 16.88
C LEU A 234 -18.38 -5.92 15.48
N SER A 235 -17.39 -5.69 14.62
CA SER A 235 -17.30 -6.33 13.30
C SER A 235 -17.16 -7.85 13.42
N GLN A 236 -16.44 -8.33 14.44
CA GLN A 236 -16.20 -9.76 14.70
C GLN A 236 -17.42 -10.52 15.24
N LEU A 237 -18.45 -9.82 15.74
CA LEU A 237 -19.67 -10.48 16.22
C LEU A 237 -20.52 -11.07 15.08
N HIS A 238 -20.16 -10.81 13.82
CA HIS A 238 -20.82 -11.35 12.61
C HIS A 238 -22.36 -11.26 12.64
N ILE A 239 -22.88 -10.15 13.19
CA ILE A 239 -24.33 -9.91 13.26
C ILE A 239 -24.85 -9.65 11.85
N LEU A 240 -25.77 -10.49 11.37
CA LEU A 240 -26.42 -10.34 10.07
C LEU A 240 -27.07 -8.95 9.96
N GLY A 241 -26.66 -8.18 8.93
CA GLY A 241 -27.17 -6.83 8.67
C GLY A 241 -26.37 -5.69 9.32
N LEU A 242 -25.43 -6.00 10.22
CA LEU A 242 -24.55 -5.00 10.83
C LEU A 242 -23.42 -4.61 9.86
N ARG A 243 -23.68 -3.61 9.01
CA ARG A 243 -22.65 -3.03 8.13
C ARG A 243 -21.72 -2.11 8.92
N GLN A 244 -20.49 -1.94 8.44
CA GLN A 244 -19.47 -1.01 8.98
C GLN A 244 -20.02 0.39 9.31
N CYS A 245 -20.85 0.98 8.45
CA CYS A 245 -21.45 2.30 8.69
C CYS A 245 -22.42 2.31 9.88
N TYR A 246 -23.06 1.18 10.19
CA TYR A 246 -23.88 1.02 11.39
C TYR A 246 -23.00 0.84 12.63
N ILE A 247 -21.87 0.13 12.54
CA ILE A 247 -20.89 0.06 13.63
C ILE A 247 -20.41 1.46 14.00
N GLY A 248 -20.03 2.28 13.01
CA GLY A 248 -19.63 3.67 13.24
C GLY A 248 -20.73 4.56 13.85
N LYS A 249 -22.01 4.24 13.61
CA LYS A 249 -23.15 4.92 14.26
C LYS A 249 -23.36 4.44 15.69
N LEU A 250 -23.32 3.12 15.93
CA LEU A 250 -23.46 2.53 17.27
C LEU A 250 -22.40 3.08 18.22
N LEU A 251 -21.14 3.15 17.78
CA LEU A 251 -20.05 3.73 18.58
C LEU A 251 -20.29 5.20 18.96
N LYS A 252 -21.02 5.96 18.14
CA LYS A 252 -21.38 7.36 18.45
C LYS A 252 -22.56 7.48 19.41
N GLU A 253 -23.42 6.47 19.45
CA GLU A 253 -24.64 6.46 20.26
C GLU A 253 -24.45 5.82 21.64
N GLY A 254 -23.40 5.01 21.85
CA GLY A 254 -23.04 4.43 23.15
C GLY A 254 -23.57 3.02 23.34
#